data_AF-A0A920C0Y9-F1
#
_entry.id   AF-A0A920C0Y9-F1
#
_cell.length_a   1.000
_cell.length_b   1.000
_cell.length_c   1.000
_cell.angle_alpha   90.00
_cell.angle_beta   90.00
_cell.angle_gamma   90.00
#
_symmetry.space_group_name_H-M   'P 1'
#
loop_
_entity.id
_entity.type
_entity.pdbx_description
1 polymer ?
#
loop_
_entity_poly.entity_id
_entity_poly.type
_entity_poly.pdbx_seq_one_letter_code
_entity_poly.pdbx_strand_id
1 'polypeptide(L)'
;MNTQKTTVSSYVLQEFKKVYLGRNLIIVFFILALSVWGTIDSFFDANGDRLLGAVPLITPALLSAWYLVSILRQKERQDTPNIIRKFFNASATISLPIIVVNVLVLLIAWMIPSLRVAVENYEGDHYWWDGSVNMQIMLTGLIGLLGQALGALFTMLLIVLPVLAIKNPKAVTGGSEIEKIEDKEKSNKITKTIYIGLGIFILGLILIFITDGMDFKLAGLRLSMILEFGYAPMRWIIWLLGKALFIIGIALVAIACISVVSAKKSD
;
A
#
# COMPACT_ATOMS: atom_id res chain seq x y z
N MET A 1 30.09 -21.31 -4.53
CA MET A 1 28.62 -21.09 -4.58
C MET A 1 27.95 -20.86 -3.22
N ASN A 2 28.68 -20.86 -2.08
CA ASN A 2 28.12 -20.69 -0.72
C ASN A 2 28.16 -19.26 -0.15
N THR A 3 28.82 -18.31 -0.83
CA THR A 3 29.06 -16.95 -0.33
C THR A 3 27.92 -15.96 -0.59
N GLN A 4 27.06 -16.22 -1.59
CA GLN A 4 25.90 -15.35 -1.90
C GLN A 4 24.70 -15.58 -0.95
N LYS A 5 24.46 -16.81 -0.49
CA LYS A 5 23.36 -17.12 0.45
C LYS A 5 23.57 -16.48 1.82
N THR A 6 24.81 -16.45 2.30
CA THR A 6 25.18 -15.84 3.59
C THR A 6 24.97 -14.32 3.58
N THR A 7 25.19 -13.64 2.46
CA THR A 7 25.00 -12.20 2.35
C THR A 7 23.52 -11.81 2.41
N VAL A 8 22.65 -12.46 1.62
CA VAL A 8 21.20 -12.14 1.58
C VAL A 8 20.54 -12.36 2.95
N SER A 9 20.86 -13.46 3.64
CA SER A 9 20.33 -13.75 4.99
C SER A 9 20.76 -12.71 6.02
N SER A 10 22.03 -12.30 6.00
CA SER A 10 22.55 -11.28 6.94
C SER A 10 21.84 -9.93 6.80
N TYR A 11 21.43 -9.59 5.58
CA TYR A 11 20.78 -8.35 5.24
C TYR A 11 19.31 -8.29 5.62
N VAL A 12 18.56 -9.36 5.35
CA VAL A 12 17.17 -9.47 5.81
C VAL A 12 17.15 -9.37 7.33
N LEU A 13 18.03 -10.09 8.01
CA LEU A 13 18.15 -10.03 9.47
C LEU A 13 18.44 -8.62 9.98
N GLN A 14 19.30 -7.85 9.31
CA GLN A 14 19.56 -6.44 9.68
C GLN A 14 18.31 -5.57 9.54
N GLU A 15 17.53 -5.72 8.47
CA GLU A 15 16.28 -4.98 8.30
C GLU A 15 15.23 -5.37 9.34
N PHE A 16 15.12 -6.66 9.66
CA PHE A 16 14.27 -7.13 10.77
C PHE A 16 14.71 -6.50 12.10
N LYS A 17 16.01 -6.46 12.39
CA LYS A 17 16.53 -5.80 13.59
C LYS A 17 16.17 -4.31 13.62
N LYS A 18 16.17 -3.62 12.48
CA LYS A 18 15.75 -2.20 12.42
C LYS A 18 14.27 -2.03 12.75
N VAL A 19 13.40 -2.94 12.33
CA VAL A 19 11.95 -2.85 12.55
C VAL A 19 11.54 -3.35 13.94
N TYR A 20 12.07 -4.50 14.34
CA TYR A 20 11.63 -5.27 15.52
C TYR A 20 12.52 -5.08 16.75
N LEU A 21 13.46 -4.13 16.76
CA LEU A 21 14.26 -3.78 17.95
C LEU A 21 14.19 -2.29 18.30
N GLY A 22 14.58 -1.98 19.53
CA GLY A 22 14.70 -0.61 20.02
C GLY A 22 13.36 0.10 20.12
N ARG A 23 13.33 1.40 19.74
CA ARG A 23 12.12 2.23 19.88
C ARG A 23 10.99 1.85 18.91
N ASN A 24 11.33 1.23 17.78
CA ASN A 24 10.36 0.82 16.77
C ASN A 24 9.46 -0.33 17.25
N LEU A 25 9.94 -1.07 18.26
CA LEU A 25 9.23 -2.18 18.89
C LEU A 25 7.90 -1.71 19.53
N ILE A 26 7.83 -0.46 20.00
CA ILE A 26 6.57 0.14 20.52
C ILE A 26 5.51 0.21 19.42
N ILE A 27 5.89 0.63 18.21
CA ILE A 27 4.98 0.73 17.07
C ILE A 27 4.52 -0.65 16.64
N VAL A 28 5.45 -1.61 16.55
CA VAL A 28 5.14 -3.00 16.22
C VAL A 28 4.18 -3.59 17.25
N PHE A 29 4.43 -3.41 18.55
CA PHE A 29 3.53 -3.92 19.60
C PHE A 29 2.16 -3.26 19.55
N PHE A 30 2.09 -1.95 19.32
CA PHE A 30 0.82 -1.25 19.20
C PHE A 30 0.00 -1.78 18.02
N ILE A 31 0.63 -1.90 16.84
CA ILE A 31 0.00 -2.46 15.65
C ILE A 31 -0.44 -3.91 15.89
N LEU A 32 0.40 -4.72 16.51
CA LEU A 32 0.10 -6.12 16.82
C LEU A 32 -1.05 -6.23 17.82
N ALA A 33 -1.06 -5.43 18.88
CA ALA A 33 -2.12 -5.43 19.89
C ALA A 33 -3.47 -5.06 19.28
N LEU A 34 -3.50 -4.04 18.41
CA LEU A 34 -4.71 -3.69 17.65
C LEU A 34 -5.16 -4.81 16.73
N SER A 35 -4.22 -5.50 16.08
CA SER A 35 -4.49 -6.69 15.26
C SER A 35 -5.12 -7.81 16.08
N VAL A 36 -4.48 -8.21 17.19
CA VAL A 36 -4.97 -9.27 18.08
C VAL A 36 -6.35 -8.91 18.62
N TRP A 37 -6.54 -7.65 19.02
CA TRP A 37 -7.83 -7.16 19.49
C TRP A 37 -8.90 -7.27 18.42
N GLY A 38 -8.61 -6.82 17.19
CA GLY A 38 -9.52 -6.96 16.05
C GLY A 38 -9.86 -8.41 15.71
N THR A 39 -8.87 -9.32 15.82
CA THR A 39 -9.11 -10.76 15.62
C THR A 39 -10.00 -11.35 16.69
N ILE A 40 -9.88 -10.92 17.95
CA ILE A 40 -10.77 -11.40 19.03
C ILE A 40 -12.16 -10.78 18.88
N ASP A 41 -12.24 -9.49 18.59
CA ASP A 41 -13.52 -8.78 18.39
C ASP A 41 -14.33 -9.38 17.24
N SER A 42 -13.67 -9.89 16.18
CA SER A 42 -14.38 -10.53 15.06
C SER A 42 -15.14 -11.80 15.44
N PHE A 43 -14.81 -12.49 16.54
CA PHE A 43 -15.62 -13.61 17.06
C PHE A 43 -16.90 -13.15 17.76
N PHE A 44 -16.97 -11.87 18.17
CA PHE A 44 -18.13 -11.26 18.80
C PHE A 44 -18.92 -10.34 17.85
N ASP A 45 -18.41 -10.14 16.64
CA ASP A 45 -19.02 -9.32 15.60
C ASP A 45 -20.07 -10.11 14.82
N ALA A 46 -21.20 -10.47 15.43
CA ALA A 46 -22.18 -11.33 14.75
C ALA A 46 -22.66 -10.75 13.41
N ASN A 47 -22.89 -9.44 13.30
CA ASN A 47 -23.44 -8.81 12.09
C ASN A 47 -22.40 -8.47 11.03
N GLY A 48 -21.14 -8.65 11.37
CA GLY A 48 -20.04 -8.34 10.50
C GLY A 48 -19.90 -6.86 10.12
N ASP A 49 -20.35 -5.95 10.98
CA ASP A 49 -20.37 -4.52 10.72
C ASP A 49 -19.32 -3.74 11.52
N ARG A 50 -18.51 -4.43 12.35
CA ARG A 50 -17.50 -3.76 13.16
C ARG A 50 -16.24 -3.46 12.37
N LEU A 51 -15.90 -2.18 12.34
CA LEU A 51 -14.66 -1.66 11.76
C LEU A 51 -13.39 -2.33 12.35
N LEU A 52 -13.43 -2.72 13.62
CA LEU A 52 -12.30 -3.39 14.28
C LEU A 52 -12.03 -4.78 13.72
N GLY A 53 -13.05 -5.46 13.20
CA GLY A 53 -12.91 -6.73 12.50
C GLY A 53 -12.02 -6.62 11.27
N ALA A 54 -11.89 -5.47 10.60
CA ALA A 54 -11.01 -5.31 9.43
C ALA A 54 -9.53 -5.04 9.79
N VAL A 55 -9.24 -4.67 11.04
CA VAL A 55 -7.90 -4.27 11.49
C VAL A 55 -6.82 -5.34 11.27
N PRO A 56 -7.07 -6.65 11.50
CA PRO A 56 -6.06 -7.69 11.27
C PRO A 56 -5.64 -7.81 9.81
N LEU A 57 -6.54 -7.48 8.87
CA LEU A 57 -6.27 -7.55 7.42
C LEU A 57 -5.43 -6.35 6.94
N ILE A 58 -5.65 -5.18 7.52
CA ILE A 58 -4.99 -3.93 7.12
C ILE A 58 -3.63 -3.77 7.82
N THR A 59 -3.47 -4.37 9.00
CA THR A 59 -2.25 -4.29 9.82
C THR A 59 -0.95 -4.63 9.05
N PRO A 60 -0.85 -5.73 8.29
CA PRO A 60 0.35 -6.03 7.49
C PRO A 60 0.69 -4.93 6.48
N ALA A 61 -0.33 -4.31 5.88
CA ALA A 61 -0.15 -3.18 4.96
C ALA A 61 0.41 -1.95 5.69
N LEU A 62 -0.10 -1.64 6.88
CA LEU A 62 0.34 -0.51 7.70
C LEU A 62 1.80 -0.64 8.13
N LEU A 63 2.22 -1.83 8.57
CA LEU A 63 3.62 -2.04 8.96
C LEU A 63 4.56 -1.90 7.76
N SER A 64 4.20 -2.50 6.61
CA SER A 64 4.98 -2.36 5.38
C SER A 64 5.06 -0.90 4.92
N ALA A 65 3.96 -0.16 5.01
CA ALA A 65 3.90 1.27 4.70
C ALA A 65 4.82 2.08 5.62
N TRP A 66 4.70 1.87 6.94
CA TRP A 66 5.52 2.55 7.93
C TRP A 66 7.02 2.29 7.70
N TYR A 67 7.40 1.03 7.44
CA TYR A 67 8.78 0.67 7.14
C TYR A 67 9.30 1.41 5.89
N LEU A 68 8.52 1.46 4.81
CA LEU A 68 8.91 2.18 3.60
C LEU A 68 9.02 3.69 3.81
N VAL A 69 8.09 4.30 4.55
CA VAL A 69 8.16 5.73 4.89
C VAL A 69 9.40 6.04 5.73
N SER A 70 9.82 5.11 6.60
CA SER A 70 11.02 5.29 7.42
C SER A 70 12.30 5.48 6.58
N ILE A 71 12.34 4.93 5.36
CA ILE A 71 13.48 5.07 4.42
C ILE A 71 13.75 6.53 4.10
N LEU A 72 12.70 7.35 4.00
CA LEU A 72 12.80 8.78 3.69
C LEU A 72 13.52 9.57 4.79
N ARG A 73 13.67 8.99 5.99
CA ARG A 73 14.35 9.60 7.16
C ARG A 73 15.74 9.05 7.41
N GLN A 74 16.13 7.97 6.74
CA GLN A 74 17.42 7.31 6.97
C GLN A 74 18.55 8.08 6.25
N LYS A 75 19.71 8.18 6.91
CA LYS A 75 20.94 8.78 6.34
C LYS A 75 21.68 7.86 5.35
N GLU A 76 21.17 6.66 5.14
CA GLU A 76 21.76 5.68 4.22
C GLU A 76 21.71 6.18 2.77
N ARG A 77 22.62 5.68 1.93
CA ARG A 77 22.62 5.98 0.49
C ARG A 77 21.29 5.53 -0.13
N GLN A 78 20.59 6.49 -0.71
CA GLN A 78 19.35 6.28 -1.45
C GLN A 78 19.71 6.15 -2.94
N ASP A 79 20.05 4.93 -3.37
CA ASP A 79 20.21 4.59 -4.78
C ASP A 79 19.13 3.59 -5.22
N THR A 80 18.92 3.48 -6.53
CA THR A 80 17.86 2.65 -7.11
C THR A 80 17.90 1.20 -6.65
N PRO A 81 19.06 0.51 -6.60
CA PRO A 81 19.11 -0.88 -6.12
C PRO A 81 18.70 -1.01 -4.66
N ASN A 82 19.13 -0.10 -3.78
CA ASN A 82 18.73 -0.14 -2.37
C ASN A 82 17.22 0.12 -2.22
N ILE A 83 16.67 1.06 -2.97
CA ILE A 83 15.24 1.36 -2.99
C ILE A 83 14.41 0.14 -3.41
N ILE A 84 14.77 -0.50 -4.53
CA ILE A 84 14.11 -1.72 -5.03
C ILE A 84 14.19 -2.84 -3.97
N ARG A 85 15.36 -3.03 -3.38
CA ARG A 85 15.54 -4.05 -2.35
C ARG A 85 14.68 -3.78 -1.12
N LYS A 86 14.62 -2.55 -0.65
CA LYS A 86 13.76 -2.20 0.50
C LYS A 86 12.29 -2.38 0.16
N PHE A 87 11.87 -2.10 -1.07
CA PHE A 87 10.53 -2.42 -1.55
C PHE A 87 10.23 -3.92 -1.45
N PHE A 88 11.10 -4.79 -1.98
CA PHE A 88 10.91 -6.24 -1.89
C PHE A 88 10.87 -6.74 -0.44
N ASN A 89 11.72 -6.20 0.44
CA ASN A 89 11.67 -6.57 1.85
C ASN A 89 10.32 -6.17 2.49
N ALA A 90 9.84 -4.96 2.20
CA ALA A 90 8.56 -4.46 2.69
C ALA A 90 7.37 -5.28 2.19
N SER A 91 7.41 -5.71 0.91
CA SER A 91 6.31 -6.43 0.27
C SER A 91 6.27 -7.91 0.61
N ALA A 92 7.41 -8.52 0.93
CA ALA A 92 7.50 -9.97 1.14
C ALA A 92 7.71 -10.38 2.60
N THR A 93 8.50 -9.61 3.38
CA THR A 93 9.09 -10.14 4.61
C THR A 93 8.72 -9.39 5.88
N ILE A 94 8.61 -8.06 5.84
CA ILE A 94 8.54 -7.24 7.06
C ILE A 94 7.32 -7.57 7.92
N SER A 95 6.18 -7.89 7.31
CA SER A 95 4.93 -8.14 8.05
C SER A 95 4.68 -9.61 8.36
N LEU A 96 5.56 -10.53 7.93
CA LEU A 96 5.39 -11.97 8.16
C LEU A 96 5.21 -12.33 9.65
N PRO A 97 5.98 -11.81 10.61
CA PRO A 97 5.76 -12.13 12.02
C PRO A 97 4.36 -11.75 12.50
N ILE A 98 3.83 -10.60 12.07
CA ILE A 98 2.48 -10.17 12.46
C ILE A 98 1.42 -11.07 11.83
N ILE A 99 1.57 -11.43 10.55
CA ILE A 99 0.66 -12.35 9.86
C ILE A 99 0.63 -13.70 10.59
N VAL A 100 1.80 -14.25 10.94
CA VAL A 100 1.92 -15.51 11.68
C VAL A 100 1.25 -15.41 13.05
N VAL A 101 1.49 -14.33 13.80
CA VAL A 101 0.84 -14.15 15.11
C VAL A 101 -0.67 -14.05 14.96
N ASN A 102 -1.20 -13.31 13.98
CA ASN A 102 -2.66 -13.23 13.76
C ASN A 102 -3.27 -14.59 13.44
N VAL A 103 -2.61 -15.39 12.60
CA VAL A 103 -3.05 -16.76 12.31
C VAL A 103 -3.05 -17.63 13.57
N LEU A 104 -2.01 -17.52 14.41
CA LEU A 104 -1.93 -18.25 15.68
C LEU A 104 -3.01 -17.80 16.67
N VAL A 105 -3.28 -16.50 16.77
CA VAL A 105 -4.35 -15.94 17.62
C VAL A 105 -5.71 -16.47 17.18
N LEU A 106 -5.98 -16.48 15.87
CA LEU A 106 -7.22 -17.02 15.31
C LEU A 106 -7.36 -18.52 15.64
N LEU A 107 -6.29 -19.30 15.50
CA LEU A 107 -6.26 -20.71 15.89
C LEU A 107 -6.54 -20.91 17.38
N ILE A 108 -5.88 -20.14 18.26
CA ILE A 108 -6.07 -20.21 19.70
C ILE A 108 -7.50 -19.82 20.08
N ALA A 109 -8.02 -18.73 19.51
CA ALA A 109 -9.38 -18.26 19.74
C ALA A 109 -10.41 -19.33 19.32
N TRP A 110 -10.20 -19.99 18.18
CA TRP A 110 -11.04 -21.10 17.73
C TRP A 110 -11.00 -22.32 18.66
N MET A 111 -9.91 -22.54 19.40
CA MET A 111 -9.81 -23.61 20.39
C MET A 111 -10.61 -23.33 21.67
N ILE A 112 -11.05 -22.09 21.90
CA ILE A 112 -11.86 -21.71 23.06
C ILE A 112 -13.33 -22.02 22.77
N PRO A 113 -13.98 -22.94 23.52
CA PRO A 113 -15.34 -23.39 23.21
C PRO A 113 -16.37 -22.27 23.14
N SER A 114 -16.31 -21.30 24.05
CA SER A 114 -17.26 -20.18 24.07
C SER A 114 -17.17 -19.29 22.83
N LEU A 115 -15.97 -19.12 22.27
CA LEU A 115 -15.77 -18.33 21.04
C LEU A 115 -16.18 -19.13 19.80
N ARG A 116 -15.86 -20.42 19.77
CA ARG A 116 -16.28 -21.30 18.67
C ARG A 116 -17.79 -21.37 18.53
N VAL A 117 -18.50 -21.58 19.64
CA VAL A 117 -19.97 -21.64 19.66
C VAL A 117 -20.61 -20.33 19.19
N ALA A 118 -19.98 -19.18 19.48
CA ALA A 118 -20.45 -17.88 18.99
C ALA A 118 -20.42 -17.77 17.45
N VAL A 119 -19.49 -18.48 16.81
CA VAL A 119 -19.36 -18.52 15.36
C VAL A 119 -20.21 -19.64 14.73
N GLU A 120 -20.17 -20.85 15.27
CA GLU A 120 -20.86 -22.02 14.69
C GLU A 120 -22.39 -21.90 14.71
N ASN A 121 -22.95 -21.15 15.66
CA ASN A 121 -24.40 -20.94 15.77
C ASN A 121 -24.90 -19.71 14.99
N TYR A 122 -24.03 -19.04 14.23
CA TYR A 122 -24.43 -17.88 13.42
C TYR A 122 -24.98 -18.34 12.07
N GLU A 123 -26.24 -17.99 11.78
CA GLU A 123 -26.95 -18.41 10.56
C GLU A 123 -26.91 -17.37 9.41
N GLY A 124 -26.18 -16.27 9.57
CA GLY A 124 -26.04 -15.23 8.55
C GLY A 124 -24.73 -15.31 7.74
N ASP A 125 -24.66 -14.55 6.66
CA ASP A 125 -23.43 -14.36 5.88
C ASP A 125 -22.45 -13.47 6.67
N HIS A 126 -21.35 -14.05 7.16
CA HIS A 126 -20.33 -13.31 7.91
C HIS A 126 -19.02 -13.20 7.13
N TYR A 127 -18.58 -11.99 6.80
CA TYR A 127 -17.38 -11.77 5.97
C TYR A 127 -16.07 -12.38 6.53
N TRP A 128 -16.02 -12.73 7.83
CA TRP A 128 -14.93 -13.48 8.47
C TRP A 128 -15.25 -14.93 8.82
N TRP A 129 -16.49 -15.38 8.77
CA TRP A 129 -16.85 -16.70 9.30
C TRP A 129 -17.75 -17.52 8.37
N ASP A 130 -18.08 -16.96 7.21
CA ASP A 130 -18.75 -17.68 6.14
C ASP A 130 -17.79 -18.74 5.56
N GLY A 131 -17.88 -19.96 6.10
CA GLY A 131 -17.03 -21.09 5.77
C GLY A 131 -16.40 -21.81 6.98
N SER A 132 -15.35 -22.59 6.72
CA SER A 132 -14.63 -23.34 7.77
C SER A 132 -13.47 -22.54 8.39
N VAL A 133 -13.05 -22.87 9.61
CA VAL A 133 -11.85 -22.28 10.23
C VAL A 133 -10.61 -22.40 9.35
N ASN A 134 -10.49 -23.49 8.57
CA ASN A 134 -9.39 -23.68 7.63
C ASN A 134 -9.39 -22.62 6.52
N MET A 135 -10.58 -22.28 6.02
CA MET A 135 -10.75 -21.20 5.05
C MET A 135 -10.34 -19.86 5.65
N GLN A 136 -10.66 -19.61 6.93
CA GLN A 136 -10.31 -18.36 7.60
C GLN A 136 -8.83 -18.23 7.94
N ILE A 137 -8.17 -19.32 8.28
CA ILE A 137 -6.71 -19.37 8.41
C ILE A 137 -6.05 -19.04 7.07
N MET A 138 -6.52 -19.68 5.99
CA MET A 138 -6.01 -19.45 4.65
C MET A 138 -6.23 -18.00 4.20
N LEU A 139 -7.45 -17.47 4.39
CA LEU A 139 -7.81 -16.10 4.02
C LEU A 139 -7.02 -15.08 4.84
N THR A 140 -6.92 -15.23 6.15
CA THR A 140 -6.15 -14.31 7.02
C THR A 140 -4.68 -14.29 6.61
N GLY A 141 -4.09 -15.46 6.36
CA GLY A 141 -2.71 -15.57 5.87
C GLY A 141 -2.53 -14.93 4.49
N LEU A 142 -3.36 -15.33 3.52
CA LEU A 142 -3.24 -14.88 2.13
C LEU A 142 -3.58 -13.40 1.96
N ILE A 143 -4.67 -12.91 2.56
CA ILE A 143 -5.05 -11.49 2.54
C ILE A 143 -4.00 -10.68 3.29
N GLY A 144 -3.42 -11.19 4.39
CA GLY A 144 -2.30 -10.55 5.05
C GLY A 144 -1.09 -10.39 4.14
N LEU A 145 -0.73 -11.43 3.38
CA LEU A 145 0.35 -11.42 2.39
C LEU A 145 0.07 -10.46 1.22
N LEU A 146 -1.16 -10.45 0.70
CA LEU A 146 -1.59 -9.52 -0.34
C LEU A 146 -1.61 -8.08 0.19
N GLY A 147 -2.12 -7.89 1.40
CA GLY A 147 -2.19 -6.62 2.11
C GLY A 147 -0.81 -6.00 2.31
N GLN A 148 0.20 -6.76 2.76
CA GLN A 148 1.57 -6.23 2.86
C GLN A 148 2.13 -5.84 1.49
N ALA A 149 1.88 -6.62 0.45
CA ALA A 149 2.41 -6.37 -0.89
C ALA A 149 1.76 -5.11 -1.51
N LEU A 150 0.44 -4.99 -1.40
CA LEU A 150 -0.33 -3.82 -1.84
C LEU A 150 0.01 -2.59 -1.02
N GLY A 151 0.10 -2.71 0.31
CA GLY A 151 0.49 -1.62 1.20
C GLY A 151 1.89 -1.09 0.87
N ALA A 152 2.84 -2.00 0.61
CA ALA A 152 4.17 -1.64 0.15
C ALA A 152 4.11 -0.93 -1.21
N LEU A 153 3.38 -1.47 -2.18
CA LEU A 153 3.26 -0.92 -3.53
C LEU A 153 2.64 0.47 -3.53
N PHE A 154 1.50 0.66 -2.87
CA PHE A 154 0.84 1.96 -2.78
C PHE A 154 1.70 2.99 -2.06
N THR A 155 2.32 2.62 -0.95
CA THR A 155 3.23 3.52 -0.24
C THR A 155 4.42 3.92 -1.11
N MET A 156 4.95 2.97 -1.87
CA MET A 156 6.07 3.21 -2.76
C MET A 156 5.71 4.19 -3.88
N LEU A 157 4.56 3.97 -4.55
CA LEU A 157 4.11 4.77 -5.69
C LEU A 157 3.57 6.14 -5.28
N LEU A 158 2.84 6.23 -4.17
CA LEU A 158 2.13 7.44 -3.75
C LEU A 158 2.98 8.35 -2.86
N ILE A 159 3.94 7.80 -2.11
CA ILE A 159 4.68 8.54 -1.08
C ILE A 159 6.17 8.51 -1.36
N VAL A 160 6.79 7.33 -1.37
CA VAL A 160 8.26 7.22 -1.38
C VAL A 160 8.86 7.74 -2.68
N LEU A 161 8.42 7.22 -3.83
CA LEU A 161 8.97 7.64 -5.13
C LEU A 161 8.72 9.12 -5.43
N PRO A 162 7.52 9.69 -5.21
CA PRO A 162 7.31 11.14 -5.39
C PRO A 162 8.21 11.99 -4.49
N VAL A 163 8.35 11.63 -3.21
CA VAL A 163 9.21 12.39 -2.28
C VAL A 163 10.68 12.27 -2.68
N LEU A 164 11.14 11.09 -3.07
CA LEU A 164 12.51 10.89 -3.55
C LEU A 164 12.77 11.61 -4.87
N ALA A 165 11.82 11.61 -5.81
CA ALA A 165 11.92 12.38 -7.04
C ALA A 165 12.07 13.88 -6.78
N ILE A 166 11.47 14.41 -5.70
CA ILE A 166 11.62 15.82 -5.31
C ILE A 166 12.98 16.06 -4.65
N LYS A 167 13.39 15.23 -3.69
CA LYS A 167 14.58 15.44 -2.84
C LYS A 167 15.89 15.02 -3.51
N ASN A 168 15.87 13.90 -4.23
CA ASN A 168 17.03 13.30 -4.87
C ASN A 168 16.61 12.57 -6.16
N PRO A 169 16.35 13.30 -7.27
CA PRO A 169 15.89 12.72 -8.54
C PRO A 169 16.78 11.58 -9.05
N LYS A 170 18.10 11.67 -8.83
CA LYS A 170 19.06 10.64 -9.25
C LYS A 170 18.83 9.27 -8.61
N ALA A 171 18.27 9.24 -7.40
CA ALA A 171 17.97 8.00 -6.69
C ALA A 171 16.92 7.14 -7.41
N VAL A 172 16.02 7.78 -8.17
CA VAL A 172 14.89 7.12 -8.83
C VAL A 172 15.09 6.96 -10.34
N THR A 173 16.05 7.66 -10.95
CA THR A 173 16.35 7.56 -12.40
C THR A 173 17.42 6.51 -12.75
N GLY A 174 18.06 5.86 -11.79
CA GLY A 174 19.16 4.94 -12.06
C GLY A 174 18.75 3.79 -12.98
N GLY A 175 19.45 3.64 -14.10
CA GLY A 175 19.15 2.64 -15.13
C GLY A 175 17.98 3.00 -16.06
N SER A 176 17.45 4.23 -15.97
CA SER A 176 16.39 4.72 -16.85
C SER A 176 16.92 5.56 -18.01
N GLU A 177 16.09 5.75 -19.03
CA GLU A 177 16.42 6.63 -20.17
C GLU A 177 16.55 8.12 -19.79
N ILE A 178 16.05 8.52 -18.60
CA ILE A 178 16.14 9.89 -18.08
C ILE A 178 17.57 10.20 -17.59
N GLU A 179 18.32 9.16 -17.19
CA GLU A 179 19.71 9.29 -16.77
C GLU A 179 20.64 9.75 -17.91
N LYS A 180 20.25 9.47 -19.16
CA LYS A 180 21.02 9.83 -20.36
C LYS A 180 20.85 11.30 -20.79
N ILE A 181 19.94 12.05 -20.18
CA ILE A 181 19.72 13.47 -20.51
C ILE A 181 20.83 14.31 -19.87
N GLU A 182 21.65 14.97 -20.70
CA GLU A 182 22.80 15.76 -20.22
C GLU A 182 22.39 16.97 -19.36
N ASP A 183 21.30 17.64 -19.74
CA ASP A 183 20.73 18.74 -18.98
C ASP A 183 20.10 18.23 -17.68
N LYS A 184 20.84 18.43 -16.58
CA LYS A 184 20.44 18.03 -15.22
C LYS A 184 19.15 18.71 -14.75
N GLU A 185 18.91 19.97 -15.13
CA GLU A 185 17.70 20.68 -14.72
C GLU A 185 16.47 20.09 -15.40
N LYS A 186 16.58 19.88 -16.71
CA LYS A 186 15.54 19.23 -17.52
C LYS A 186 15.28 17.79 -17.07
N SER A 187 16.33 17.00 -16.85
CA SER A 187 16.25 15.64 -16.32
C SER A 187 15.49 15.61 -14.98
N ASN A 188 15.89 16.45 -14.02
CA ASN A 188 15.22 16.55 -12.72
C ASN A 188 13.74 16.94 -12.83
N LYS A 189 13.41 17.88 -13.72
CA LYS A 189 12.02 18.30 -13.95
C LYS A 189 11.18 17.15 -14.50
N ILE A 190 11.69 16.44 -15.51
CA ILE A 190 11.03 15.27 -16.09
C ILE A 190 10.79 14.18 -15.04
N THR A 191 11.81 13.85 -14.25
CA THR A 191 11.71 12.85 -13.17
C THR A 191 10.59 13.19 -12.19
N LYS A 192 10.55 14.44 -11.69
CA LYS A 192 9.51 14.90 -10.77
C LYS A 192 8.13 14.76 -11.40
N THR A 193 7.96 15.21 -12.65
CA THR A 193 6.69 15.14 -13.36
C THR A 193 6.20 13.70 -13.53
N ILE A 194 7.08 12.74 -13.84
CA ILE A 194 6.72 11.32 -13.99
C ILE A 194 6.23 10.75 -12.66
N TYR A 195 7.03 10.86 -11.60
CA TYR A 195 6.70 10.20 -10.34
C TYR A 195 5.53 10.86 -9.61
N ILE A 196 5.41 12.20 -9.66
CA ILE A 196 4.25 12.92 -9.13
C ILE A 196 3.01 12.59 -9.96
N GLY A 197 3.12 12.61 -11.30
CA GLY A 197 2.03 12.26 -12.20
C GLY A 197 1.52 10.83 -11.99
N LEU A 198 2.43 9.87 -11.82
CA LEU A 198 2.10 8.49 -11.49
C LEU A 198 1.39 8.38 -10.13
N GLY A 199 1.88 9.08 -9.10
CA GLY A 199 1.23 9.11 -7.79
C GLY A 199 -0.20 9.67 -7.86
N ILE A 200 -0.38 10.79 -8.56
CA ILE A 200 -1.69 11.42 -8.79
C ILE A 200 -2.62 10.47 -9.57
N PHE A 201 -2.11 9.81 -10.61
CA PHE A 201 -2.84 8.84 -11.40
C PHE A 201 -3.35 7.65 -10.56
N ILE A 202 -2.47 7.03 -9.77
CA ILE A 202 -2.82 5.89 -8.92
C ILE A 202 -3.81 6.32 -7.84
N LEU A 203 -3.64 7.49 -7.23
CA LEU A 203 -4.62 8.02 -6.26
C LEU A 203 -5.98 8.23 -6.93
N GLY A 204 -6.01 8.80 -8.14
CA GLY A 204 -7.24 8.95 -8.93
C GLY A 204 -7.93 7.60 -9.18
N LEU A 205 -7.17 6.58 -9.60
CA LEU A 205 -7.69 5.22 -9.77
C LEU A 205 -8.32 4.66 -8.49
N ILE A 206 -7.63 4.78 -7.35
CA ILE A 206 -8.14 4.29 -6.06
C ILE A 206 -9.49 4.94 -5.74
N LEU A 207 -9.60 6.27 -5.85
CA LEU A 207 -10.84 6.99 -5.58
C LEU A 207 -11.98 6.59 -6.51
N ILE A 208 -11.68 6.31 -7.78
CA ILE A 208 -12.66 5.82 -8.76
C ILE A 208 -13.14 4.40 -8.39
N PHE A 209 -12.23 3.51 -8.01
CA PHE A 209 -12.55 2.11 -7.68
C PHE A 209 -13.38 1.98 -6.40
N ILE A 210 -13.13 2.79 -5.37
CA ILE A 210 -13.89 2.73 -4.11
C ILE A 210 -15.28 3.37 -4.20
N THR A 211 -15.58 4.09 -5.28
CA THR A 211 -16.85 4.81 -5.44
C THR A 211 -17.80 4.08 -6.39
N ASP A 212 -17.67 4.25 -7.70
CA ASP A 212 -18.61 3.74 -8.71
C ASP A 212 -17.90 3.20 -9.98
N GLY A 213 -16.58 3.03 -9.95
CA GLY A 213 -15.82 2.55 -11.10
C GLY A 213 -15.75 3.57 -12.25
N MET A 214 -15.37 3.10 -13.44
CA MET A 214 -14.90 3.98 -14.53
C MET A 214 -15.99 4.59 -15.43
N ASP A 215 -17.27 4.58 -15.10
CA ASP A 215 -18.32 5.01 -16.05
C ASP A 215 -18.27 6.52 -16.41
N PHE A 216 -17.63 6.84 -17.54
CA PHE A 216 -17.48 8.21 -18.03
C PHE A 216 -18.78 8.81 -18.57
N LYS A 217 -19.78 7.99 -18.92
CA LYS A 217 -21.03 8.49 -19.50
C LYS A 217 -21.85 9.30 -18.49
N LEU A 218 -21.74 8.94 -17.21
CA LEU A 218 -22.42 9.63 -16.12
C LEU A 218 -21.68 10.89 -15.63
N ALA A 219 -20.47 11.17 -16.12
CA ALA A 219 -19.65 12.28 -15.65
C ALA A 219 -20.30 13.64 -15.91
N GLY A 220 -20.76 13.86 -17.14
CA GLY A 220 -21.40 15.11 -17.54
C GLY A 220 -22.72 15.35 -16.79
N LEU A 221 -23.52 14.30 -16.63
CA LEU A 221 -24.80 14.34 -15.92
C LEU A 221 -24.62 14.62 -14.42
N ARG A 222 -23.66 13.95 -13.77
CA ARG A 222 -23.37 14.19 -12.35
C ARG A 222 -22.81 15.60 -12.13
N LEU A 223 -21.93 16.07 -13.01
CA LEU A 223 -21.36 17.42 -12.91
C LEU A 223 -22.44 18.50 -13.13
N SER A 224 -23.33 18.32 -14.10
CA SER A 224 -24.42 19.28 -14.35
C SER A 224 -25.37 19.36 -13.17
N MET A 225 -25.76 18.22 -12.58
CA MET A 225 -26.59 18.23 -11.37
C MET A 225 -25.93 18.96 -10.19
N ILE A 226 -24.62 18.81 -10.00
CA ILE A 226 -23.92 19.50 -8.91
C ILE A 226 -23.91 21.01 -9.12
N LEU A 227 -23.69 21.45 -10.36
CA LEU A 227 -23.68 22.86 -10.72
C LEU A 227 -25.07 23.49 -10.65
N GLU A 228 -26.12 22.75 -11.03
CA GLU A 228 -27.51 23.21 -11.02
C GLU A 228 -28.10 23.27 -9.60
N PHE A 229 -27.86 22.26 -8.78
CA PHE A 229 -28.52 22.12 -7.47
C PHE A 229 -27.66 22.59 -6.29
N GLY A 230 -26.35 22.81 -6.49
CA GLY A 230 -25.43 23.28 -5.45
C GLY A 230 -25.15 22.26 -4.35
N TYR A 231 -25.69 21.04 -4.43
CA TYR A 231 -25.41 19.95 -3.51
C TYR A 231 -25.10 18.65 -4.27
N ALA A 232 -24.21 17.85 -3.70
CA ALA A 232 -23.78 16.58 -4.27
C ALA A 232 -23.63 15.53 -3.16
N PRO A 233 -24.05 14.28 -3.39
CA PRO A 233 -23.64 13.18 -2.52
C PRO A 233 -22.12 13.13 -2.42
N MET A 234 -21.57 12.93 -1.22
CA MET A 234 -20.11 12.89 -0.98
C MET A 234 -19.41 11.86 -1.89
N ARG A 235 -20.07 10.73 -2.16
CA ARG A 235 -19.60 9.69 -3.10
C ARG A 235 -19.37 10.24 -4.51
N TRP A 236 -20.20 11.16 -5.00
CA TRP A 236 -20.04 11.77 -6.32
C TRP A 236 -18.88 12.76 -6.35
N ILE A 237 -18.67 13.51 -5.26
CA ILE A 237 -17.53 14.42 -5.11
C ILE A 237 -16.22 13.62 -5.16
N ILE A 238 -16.12 12.55 -4.36
CA ILE A 238 -14.93 11.68 -4.32
C ILE A 238 -14.68 11.06 -5.69
N TRP A 239 -15.72 10.61 -6.38
CA TRP A 239 -15.63 10.03 -7.72
C TRP A 239 -15.13 11.05 -8.76
N LEU A 240 -15.69 12.27 -8.77
CA LEU A 240 -15.27 13.36 -9.67
C LEU A 240 -13.82 13.77 -9.41
N LEU A 241 -13.43 13.88 -8.14
CA LEU A 241 -12.04 14.14 -7.74
C LEU A 241 -11.13 13.02 -8.25
N GLY A 242 -11.53 11.76 -8.10
CA GLY A 242 -10.81 10.60 -8.63
C GLY A 242 -10.59 10.70 -10.13
N LYS A 243 -11.64 11.05 -10.89
CA LYS A 243 -11.56 11.27 -12.35
C LYS A 243 -10.63 12.42 -12.72
N ALA A 244 -10.72 13.56 -12.03
CA ALA A 244 -9.85 14.70 -12.27
C ALA A 244 -8.37 14.34 -12.03
N LEU A 245 -8.06 13.71 -10.90
CA LEU A 245 -6.71 13.24 -10.58
C LEU A 245 -6.22 12.21 -11.60
N PHE A 246 -7.05 11.26 -12.00
CA PHE A 246 -6.71 10.27 -13.04
C PHE A 246 -6.28 10.94 -14.35
N ILE A 247 -7.06 11.92 -14.85
CA ILE A 247 -6.77 12.65 -16.10
C ILE A 247 -5.50 13.48 -15.95
N ILE A 248 -5.35 14.23 -14.86
CA ILE A 248 -4.17 15.06 -14.59
C ILE A 248 -2.91 14.17 -14.53
N GLY A 249 -2.98 13.04 -13.83
CA GLY A 249 -1.88 12.10 -13.72
C GLY A 249 -1.44 11.55 -15.07
N ILE A 250 -2.38 11.14 -15.92
CA ILE A 250 -2.09 10.70 -17.30
C ILE A 250 -1.42 11.83 -18.08
N ALA A 251 -1.98 13.04 -18.04
CA ALA A 251 -1.46 14.19 -18.79
C ALA A 251 -0.01 14.51 -18.39
N LEU A 252 0.29 14.54 -17.08
CA LEU A 252 1.64 14.79 -16.57
C LEU A 252 2.63 13.72 -17.05
N VAL A 253 2.28 12.44 -16.95
CA VAL A 253 3.15 11.35 -17.41
C VAL A 253 3.35 11.42 -18.92
N ALA A 254 2.30 11.67 -19.70
CA ALA A 254 2.39 11.81 -21.15
C ALA A 254 3.30 12.98 -21.57
N ILE A 255 3.14 14.16 -20.96
CA ILE A 255 4.00 15.33 -21.20
C ILE A 255 5.46 15.01 -20.88
N ALA A 256 5.71 14.31 -19.78
CA ALA A 256 7.06 13.94 -19.39
C ALA A 256 7.68 12.92 -20.35
N CYS A 257 6.92 11.91 -20.80
CA CYS A 257 7.36 10.96 -21.82
C CYS A 257 7.71 11.67 -23.14
N ILE A 258 6.87 12.59 -23.60
CA ILE A 258 7.15 13.41 -24.78
C ILE A 258 8.44 14.22 -24.58
N SER A 259 8.62 14.80 -23.39
CA SER A 259 9.82 15.58 -23.05
C SER A 259 11.09 14.74 -23.07
N VAL A 260 11.04 13.46 -22.65
CA VAL A 260 12.17 12.51 -22.75
C VAL A 260 12.53 12.25 -24.21
N VAL A 261 11.52 11.98 -25.06
CA VAL A 261 11.74 11.68 -26.48
C VAL A 261 12.31 12.91 -27.21
N SER A 262 11.77 14.10 -26.95
CA SER A 262 12.24 15.34 -27.58
C SER A 262 13.64 15.74 -27.12
N ALA A 263 13.99 15.50 -25.85
CA ALA A 263 15.33 15.77 -25.34
C ALA A 263 16.40 14.98 -26.10
N LYS A 264 16.11 13.74 -26.49
CA LYS A 264 17.05 12.88 -27.22
C LYS A 264 17.21 13.20 -28.70
N LYS A 265 16.21 13.81 -29.33
CA LYS A 265 16.31 14.24 -30.74
C LYS A 265 17.18 15.50 -30.91
N SER A 266 17.56 16.12 -29.80
CA SER A 266 18.36 17.35 -29.77
C SER A 266 19.86 17.06 -29.74
N ASP A 267 20.23 15.79 -29.57
CA ASP A 267 21.58 15.23 -29.58
C ASP A 267 21.81 14.47 -30.91
#